data_AF-A0A127QE69-F1
#
_entry.id   AF-A0A127QE69-F1
#
_cell.length_a   1.000
_cell.length_b   1.000
_cell.length_c   1.000
_cell.angle_alpha   90.00
_cell.angle_beta   90.00
_cell.angle_gamma   90.00
#
_symmetry.space_group_name_H-M   'P 1'
#
loop_
_entity.id
_entity.type
_entity.pdbx_description
1 polymer ?
#
loop_
_entity_poly.entity_id
_entity_poly.type
_entity_poly.pdbx_seq_one_letter_code
_entity_poly.pdbx_strand_id
1 'polypeptide(L)' 'MGPLIYEIDPHKCTECVGHFNEPQCQQVCPVSCIPLDPAWHESKEQLQAKYERLQAELAAAAAAKAQ' A
#
# COMPACT_ATOMS: atom_id res chain seq x y z
N MET A 1 0.90 -23.76 2.20
CA MET A 1 1.13 -22.34 2.58
C MET A 1 0.24 -22.10 3.79
N GLY A 2 0.82 -21.75 4.94
CA GLY A 2 0.16 -21.93 6.24
C GLY A 2 -0.82 -20.81 6.63
N PRO A 3 -1.74 -21.05 7.58
CA PRO A 3 -2.80 -20.13 8.01
C PRO A 3 -2.35 -18.90 8.84
N LEU A 4 -1.08 -18.50 8.82
CA LEU A 4 -0.47 -17.56 9.79
C LEU A 4 0.42 -16.45 9.16
N ILE A 5 0.17 -16.06 7.91
CA ILE A 5 0.89 -14.93 7.28
C ILE A 5 -0.02 -13.69 7.22
N TYR A 6 0.59 -12.51 7.26
CA TYR A 6 -0.11 -11.28 6.91
C TYR A 6 -0.18 -11.15 5.39
N GLU A 7 -1.29 -10.63 4.88
CA GLU A 7 -1.51 -10.39 3.45
C GLU A 7 -1.56 -8.90 3.18
N ILE A 8 -0.90 -8.47 2.10
CA ILE A 8 -0.94 -7.10 1.61
C ILE A 8 -1.94 -7.04 0.47
N ASP A 9 -2.96 -6.19 0.61
CA ASP A 9 -3.92 -5.92 -0.48
C ASP A 9 -3.20 -5.08 -1.58
N PRO A 10 -2.98 -5.64 -2.78
CA PRO A 10 -2.23 -4.95 -3.83
C PRO A 10 -2.97 -3.71 -4.36
N HIS A 11 -4.30 -3.63 -4.21
CA HIS A 11 -5.06 -2.45 -4.61
C HIS A 11 -4.87 -1.25 -3.68
N LYS A 12 -4.25 -1.48 -2.52
CA LYS A 12 -3.93 -0.46 -1.50
C LYS A 12 -2.43 -0.26 -1.30
N CYS A 13 -1.59 -1.21 -1.70
CA CYS A 13 -0.14 -1.07 -1.64
C CYS A 13 0.34 -0.01 -2.64
N THR A 14 0.93 1.08 -2.16
CA THR A 14 1.58 2.10 -2.99
C THR A 14 3.10 1.98 -2.95
N GLU A 15 3.65 0.88 -2.42
CA GLU A 15 5.07 0.74 -2.08
C GLU A 15 5.59 1.92 -1.23
N CYS A 16 4.69 2.50 -0.44
CA CYS A 16 4.86 3.74 0.32
C CYS A 16 5.08 5.02 -0.49
N VAL A 17 5.06 4.98 -1.82
CA VAL A 17 5.05 6.18 -2.68
C VAL A 17 3.89 7.09 -2.26
N GLY A 18 4.17 8.39 -2.23
CA GLY A 18 3.27 9.45 -1.73
C GLY A 18 3.39 9.73 -0.23
N HIS A 19 3.97 8.81 0.56
CA HIS A 19 4.17 8.99 2.01
C HIS A 19 5.66 8.98 2.40
N PHE A 20 6.43 8.01 1.89
CA PHE A 20 7.84 7.79 2.27
C PHE A 20 8.67 7.46 1.02
N ASN A 21 10.00 7.52 1.15
CA ASN A 21 10.92 7.17 0.06
C ASN A 21 11.14 5.65 -0.08
N GLU A 22 10.87 4.89 0.98
CA GLU A 22 11.11 3.44 1.05
C GLU A 22 9.91 2.72 1.70
N PRO A 23 9.64 1.44 1.34
CA PRO A 23 8.55 0.67 1.93
C PRO A 23 8.74 0.44 3.44
N GLN A 24 7.88 1.06 4.26
CA GLN A 24 8.00 1.00 5.72
C GLN A 24 7.78 -0.41 6.27
N CYS A 25 6.94 -1.22 5.63
CA CYS A 25 6.73 -2.61 6.01
C CYS A 25 8.02 -3.46 5.86
N GLN A 26 8.84 -3.21 4.84
CA GLN A 26 10.12 -3.89 4.65
C GLN A 26 11.13 -3.48 5.74
N GLN A 27 11.16 -2.19 6.12
CA GLN A 27 12.10 -1.68 7.13
C GLN A 27 11.88 -2.31 8.52
N VAL A 28 10.65 -2.67 8.86
CA VAL A 28 10.30 -3.24 10.18
C VAL A 28 10.21 -4.76 10.19
N CYS A 29 10.21 -5.42 9.03
CA CYS A 29 10.04 -6.87 8.95
C CYS A 29 11.31 -7.60 9.43
N PRO A 30 11.25 -8.37 10.53
CA PRO A 30 12.45 -8.98 11.11
C PRO A 30 13.02 -10.15 10.31
N VAL A 31 12.28 -10.63 9.30
CA VAL A 31 12.62 -11.82 8.49
C VAL A 31 12.67 -11.53 6.99
N SER A 32 12.63 -10.25 6.60
CA SER A 32 12.74 -9.80 5.21
C SER A 32 11.81 -10.54 4.22
N CYS A 33 10.57 -10.83 4.63
CA CYS A 33 9.63 -11.66 3.87
C CYS A 33 8.66 -10.88 2.96
N ILE A 34 8.96 -9.62 2.62
CA ILE A 34 8.09 -8.73 1.84
C ILE A 34 8.80 -8.31 0.54
N PRO A 35 8.97 -9.22 -0.43
CA PRO A 35 9.51 -8.87 -1.75
C PRO A 35 8.48 -8.07 -2.57
N LEU A 36 8.92 -7.45 -3.67
CA LEU A 36 7.99 -6.91 -4.67
C LEU A 36 7.23 -8.05 -5.35
N ASP A 37 5.91 -7.87 -5.49
CA ASP A 37 5.06 -8.88 -6.10
C ASP A 37 5.20 -8.83 -7.64
N PRO A 38 5.70 -9.89 -8.29
CA PRO A 38 5.87 -9.92 -9.75
C PRO A 38 4.54 -9.86 -10.52
N ALA A 39 3.41 -10.20 -9.91
CA ALA A 39 2.09 -10.08 -10.53
C ALA A 39 1.55 -8.64 -10.49
N TRP A 40 2.12 -7.77 -9.64
CA TRP A 40 1.70 -6.39 -9.42
C TRP A 40 2.88 -5.42 -9.60
N HIS A 41 3.49 -5.46 -10.78
CA HIS A 41 4.58 -4.56 -11.12
C HIS A 41 4.05 -3.20 -11.58
N GLU A 42 4.36 -2.14 -10.84
CA GLU A 42 3.86 -0.79 -11.09
C GLU A 42 5.02 0.21 -11.19
N SER A 43 4.88 1.21 -12.07
CA SER A 43 5.79 2.35 -12.12
C SER A 43 5.54 3.30 -10.95
N LYS A 44 6.52 4.17 -10.65
CA LYS A 44 6.37 5.18 -9.61
C LYS A 44 5.17 6.10 -9.85
N GLU A 45 4.88 6.43 -11.11
CA GLU A 45 3.73 7.24 -11.50
C GLU A 45 2.40 6.51 -11.25
N GLN A 46 2.34 5.21 -11.52
CA GLN A 46 1.17 4.38 -11.23
C GLN A 46 0.92 4.29 -9.72
N LEU A 47 1.97 4.10 -8.92
CA LEU A 47 1.90 4.07 -7.46
C LEU A 47 1.47 5.43 -6.88
N GLN A 48 1.96 6.53 -7.44
CA GLN A 48 1.57 7.89 -7.05
C GLN A 48 0.08 8.15 -7.35
N ALA A 49 -0.39 7.77 -8.55
CA ALA A 49 -1.81 7.89 -8.90
C ALA A 49 -2.71 7.03 -7.98
N LYS A 50 -2.25 5.83 -7.61
CA LYS A 50 -2.93 4.98 -6.63
C LYS A 50 -3.04 5.65 -5.26
N TYR A 51 -1.96 6.26 -4.78
CA TYR A 51 -1.95 7.01 -3.52
C TYR A 51 -2.99 8.14 -3.53
N GLU A 52 -3.01 8.97 -4.56
CA GLU A 52 -3.94 10.09 -4.69
C GLU A 52 -5.40 9.63 -4.67
N ARG A 53 -5.71 8.56 -5.41
CA ARG A 53 -7.04 7.94 -5.40
C ARG A 53 -7.44 7.49 -4.00
N LEU A 54 -6.57 6.77 -3.28
CA LEU A 54 -6.87 6.25 -1.94
C LEU A 54 -7.08 7.39 -0.93
N GLN A 55 -6.29 8.48 -1.01
CA GLN A 55 -6.49 9.65 -0.14
C GLN A 55 -7.82 10.35 -0.42
N ALA A 56 -8.21 10.48 -1.69
CA ALA A 56 -9.51 11.03 -2.05
C ALA A 56 -10.67 10.16 -1.53
N GLU A 57 -10.56 8.84 -1.65
CA GLU A 57 -11.54 7.89 -1.11
C GLU A 57 -11.66 7.99 0.42
N LEU A 58 -10.54 8.09 1.14
CA LEU A 58 -10.52 8.29 2.59
C LEU A 58 -11.15 9.62 3.00
N ALA A 59 -10.85 10.71 2.30
CA ALA A 59 -11.43 12.02 2.55
C ALA A 59 -12.95 12.01 2.33
N ALA A 60 -13.41 11.38 1.25
CA ALA A 60 -14.84 11.22 0.96
C ALA A 60 -15.55 10.37 2.03
N ALA A 61 -14.95 9.25 2.45
CA ALA A 61 -15.50 8.39 3.50
C ALA A 61 -15.57 9.11 4.86
N ALA A 62 -14.55 9.89 5.20
CA ALA A 62 -14.54 10.71 6.41
C ALA A 62 -15.66 11.77 6.39
N ALA A 63 -15.84 12.45 5.25
CA ALA A 63 -16.91 13.42 5.07
C ALA A 63 -18.31 12.78 5.21
N ALA A 64 -18.50 11.57 4.66
CA ALA A 64 -19.76 10.84 4.76
C ALA A 64 -20.09 10.38 6.19
N LYS A 65 -19.08 10.01 6.99
CA LYS A 65 -19.26 9.58 8.39
C LYS A 65 -19.54 10.73 9.36
N ALA A 66 -19.25 11.97 8.97
CA ALA A 66 -19.47 13.17 9.77
C ALA A 66 -20.91 13.73 9.67
N GLN A 67 -21.77 13.09 8.88
CA GLN A 67 -23.18 13.41 8.66
C GLN A 67 -24.06 12.44 9.46
#